data_AF-A0A2H0SSB6-F1
#
_entry.id   AF-A0A2H0SSB6-F1
#
_cell.length_a   1.000
_cell.length_b   1.000
_cell.length_c   1.000
_cell.angle_alpha   90.00
_cell.angle_beta   90.00
_cell.angle_gamma   90.00
#
_symmetry.space_group_name_H-M   'P 1'
#
loop_
_entity.id
_entity.type
_entity.pdbx_description
1 polymer ?
#
loop_
_entity_poly.entity_id
_entity_poly.type
_entity_poly.pdbx_seq_one_letter_code
_entity_poly.pdbx_strand_id
1 'polypeptide(L)'
;MYLGVKRSKVIIDLLRLLALQVGNEVSYAELGTIIGIDRRTVQSYISVLEQAFVVFTLSGFSRNLRKEVGKTQKIYFYDVGARNALLQAFAPLSLRNDVGVLWENFCVVEFLKKANHSRIFSNRYFWRTYDQKEIDYIEERDGKLSGFEFKWSSKRTAKIPRDFLNAYPGSTVEQVDRGNYWRHLL
;
A
#
# COMPACT_ATOMS: atom_id res chain seq x y z
N MET A 1 12.90 26.21 -1.41
CA MET A 1 13.94 25.35 -2.03
C MET A 1 13.29 24.68 -3.24
N TYR A 2 13.45 25.26 -4.43
CA TYR A 2 12.90 24.67 -5.67
C TYR A 2 13.72 23.42 -6.00
N LEU A 3 13.18 22.24 -5.67
CA LEU A 3 13.78 20.96 -6.03
C LEU A 3 13.80 20.87 -7.56
N GLY A 4 14.99 21.04 -8.13
CA GLY A 4 15.23 20.98 -9.56
C GLY A 4 14.83 19.62 -10.13
N VAL A 5 13.57 19.50 -10.56
CA VAL A 5 13.09 18.46 -11.45
C VAL A 5 13.77 18.68 -12.80
N LYS A 6 15.04 18.29 -12.91
CA LYS A 6 15.85 18.49 -14.12
C LYS A 6 15.44 17.54 -15.25
N ARG A 7 14.54 16.57 -15.01
CA ARG A 7 14.08 15.56 -15.99
C ARG A 7 12.63 15.13 -15.72
N SER A 8 11.65 15.91 -16.18
CA SER A 8 10.21 15.60 -16.03
C SER A 8 9.82 14.19 -16.51
N LYS A 9 10.44 13.72 -17.61
CA LYS A 9 10.24 12.37 -18.15
C LYS A 9 10.56 11.27 -17.13
N VAL A 10 11.66 11.40 -16.38
CA VAL A 10 12.10 10.39 -15.40
C VAL A 10 11.09 10.24 -14.26
N ILE A 11 10.51 11.35 -13.79
CA ILE A 11 9.47 11.31 -12.75
C ILE A 11 8.19 10.67 -13.27
N ILE A 12 7.78 10.98 -14.51
CA ILE A 12 6.60 10.38 -15.13
C ILE A 12 6.79 8.87 -15.31
N ASP A 13 7.96 8.44 -15.79
CA ASP A 13 8.27 7.02 -15.97
C ASP A 13 8.32 6.29 -14.61
N LEU A 14 8.89 6.92 -13.57
CA LEU A 14 8.83 6.41 -12.19
C LEU A 14 7.39 6.26 -11.70
N LEU A 15 6.56 7.30 -11.85
CA LEU A 15 5.16 7.28 -11.44
C LEU A 15 4.36 6.17 -12.17
N ARG A 16 4.64 5.92 -13.45
CA ARG A 16 4.02 4.82 -14.19
C ARG A 16 4.42 3.46 -13.66
N LEU A 17 5.70 3.25 -13.34
CA LEU A 17 6.15 2.00 -12.72
C LEU A 17 5.50 1.79 -11.35
N LEU A 18 5.45 2.83 -10.52
CA LEU A 18 4.74 2.78 -9.24
C LEU A 18 3.25 2.48 -9.41
N ALA A 19 2.60 3.06 -10.41
CA ALA A 19 1.19 2.83 -10.72
C ALA A 19 0.89 1.37 -11.14
N LEU A 20 1.85 0.70 -11.81
CA LEU A 20 1.79 -0.71 -12.16
C LEU A 20 2.06 -1.64 -10.97
N GLN A 21 2.83 -1.18 -9.99
CA GLN A 21 3.27 -1.97 -8.82
C GLN A 21 2.51 -1.65 -7.53
N VAL A 22 1.42 -0.89 -7.58
CA VAL A 22 0.59 -0.58 -6.41
C VAL A 22 0.23 -1.84 -5.63
N GLY A 23 0.35 -1.79 -4.30
CA GLY A 23 0.06 -2.92 -3.41
C GLY A 23 1.14 -4.01 -3.42
N ASN A 24 2.17 -3.92 -4.25
CA ASN A 24 3.31 -4.84 -4.24
C ASN A 24 4.53 -4.23 -3.54
N GLU A 25 5.44 -5.09 -3.11
CA GLU A 25 6.72 -4.68 -2.53
C GLU A 25 7.57 -3.97 -3.60
N VAL A 26 8.10 -2.79 -3.26
CA VAL A 26 8.88 -1.96 -4.18
C VAL A 26 10.38 -2.09 -3.89
N SER A 27 11.15 -2.40 -4.93
CA SER A 27 12.61 -2.35 -4.90
C SER A 27 13.12 -1.09 -5.59
N TYR A 28 13.70 -0.16 -4.82
CA TYR A 28 14.27 1.07 -5.40
C TYR A 28 15.46 0.79 -6.35
N ALA A 29 16.17 -0.32 -6.15
CA ALA A 29 17.26 -0.73 -7.03
C ALA A 29 16.73 -1.25 -8.38
N GLU A 30 15.62 -1.99 -8.35
CA GLU A 30 14.94 -2.47 -9.56
C GLU A 30 14.38 -1.30 -10.36
N LEU A 31 13.64 -0.39 -9.71
CA LEU A 31 13.13 0.82 -10.33
C LEU A 31 14.24 1.67 -10.95
N GLY A 32 15.38 1.82 -10.24
CA GLY A 32 16.53 2.53 -10.75
C GLY A 32 17.13 1.90 -12.00
N THR A 33 17.24 0.57 -12.01
CA THR A 33 17.70 -0.20 -13.17
C THR A 33 16.80 0.00 -14.38
N ILE A 34 15.47 -0.09 -14.20
CA ILE A 34 14.50 0.06 -15.31
C ILE A 34 14.54 1.47 -15.90
N ILE A 35 14.65 2.51 -15.07
CA ILE A 35 14.59 3.91 -15.50
C ILE A 35 15.98 4.45 -15.93
N GLY A 36 17.06 3.76 -15.56
CA GLY A 36 18.43 4.19 -15.83
C GLY A 36 18.93 5.30 -14.89
N ILE A 37 18.54 5.25 -13.62
CA ILE A 37 19.00 6.16 -12.56
C ILE A 37 19.46 5.38 -11.32
N ASP A 38 20.32 5.97 -10.50
CA ASP A 38 20.79 5.30 -9.29
C ASP A 38 19.69 5.21 -8.21
N ARG A 39 19.84 4.23 -7.31
CA ARG A 39 18.91 3.95 -6.21
C ARG A 39 18.64 5.18 -5.33
N ARG A 40 19.65 6.02 -5.07
CA ARG A 40 19.51 7.19 -4.18
C ARG A 40 18.67 8.27 -4.87
N THR A 41 18.81 8.44 -6.18
CA THR A 41 17.95 9.30 -6.99
C THR A 41 16.50 8.82 -7.00
N VAL A 42 16.25 7.52 -7.14
CA VAL A 42 14.88 6.95 -7.02
C VAL A 42 14.27 7.29 -5.66
N GLN A 43 15.00 7.03 -4.57
CA GLN A 43 14.54 7.32 -3.21
C GLN A 43 14.26 8.81 -3.02
N SER A 44 15.10 9.69 -3.56
CA SER A 44 14.90 11.13 -3.53
C SER A 44 13.60 11.53 -4.24
N TYR A 45 13.35 11.00 -5.44
CA TYR A 45 12.12 11.29 -6.17
C TYR A 45 10.87 10.75 -5.49
N ILE A 46 10.90 9.54 -4.92
CA ILE A 46 9.79 9.02 -4.14
C ILE A 46 9.51 9.94 -2.94
N SER A 47 10.55 10.38 -2.21
CA SER A 47 10.38 11.31 -1.09
C SER A 47 9.75 12.64 -1.51
N VAL A 48 10.11 13.16 -2.69
CA VAL A 48 9.46 14.38 -3.24
C VAL A 48 7.99 14.12 -3.57
N LEU A 49 7.66 12.96 -4.15
CA LEU A 49 6.28 12.59 -4.46
C LEU A 49 5.43 12.37 -3.20
N GLU A 50 6.03 11.87 -2.12
CA GLU A 50 5.38 11.76 -0.81
C GLU A 50 5.09 13.14 -0.21
N GLN A 51 6.06 14.05 -0.23
CA GLN A 51 5.88 15.43 0.23
C GLN A 51 4.84 16.21 -0.61
N ALA A 52 4.68 15.83 -1.88
CA ALA A 52 3.67 16.39 -2.77
C ALA A 52 2.30 15.70 -2.66
N PHE A 53 2.11 14.76 -1.73
CA PHE A 53 0.87 14.00 -1.54
C PHE A 53 0.40 13.27 -2.82
N VAL A 54 1.33 12.81 -3.66
CA VAL A 54 1.01 11.99 -4.84
C VAL A 54 0.94 10.52 -4.46
N VAL A 55 1.93 10.06 -3.70
CA VAL A 55 2.05 8.69 -3.19
C VAL A 55 2.38 8.68 -1.71
N PHE A 56 2.21 7.54 -1.05
CA PHE A 56 2.70 7.31 0.30
C PHE A 56 3.23 5.87 0.43
N THR A 57 4.20 5.69 1.32
CA THR A 57 4.77 4.38 1.65
C THR A 57 4.04 3.73 2.82
N LEU A 58 3.83 2.42 2.72
CA LEU A 58 3.37 1.55 3.80
C LEU A 58 4.50 0.55 4.10
N SER A 59 5.03 0.60 5.32
CA SER A 59 6.17 -0.23 5.71
C SER A 59 5.73 -1.60 6.20
N GLY A 60 6.62 -2.60 6.07
CA GLY A 60 6.39 -3.93 6.61
C GLY A 60 6.45 -3.94 8.14
N PHE A 61 5.49 -4.58 8.78
CA PHE A 61 5.47 -4.79 10.22
C PHE A 61 6.43 -5.94 10.58
N SER A 62 7.33 -5.69 11.53
CA SER A 62 8.11 -6.75 12.14
C SER A 62 8.49 -6.41 13.58
N ARG A 63 8.35 -7.39 14.49
CA ARG A 63 8.88 -7.30 15.86
C ARG A 63 10.14 -8.16 16.07
N ASN A 64 11.01 -8.22 15.05
CA ASN A 64 12.23 -9.05 15.02
C ASN A 64 11.98 -10.57 15.07
N LEU A 65 10.79 -11.03 14.67
CA LEU A 65 10.58 -12.46 14.46
C LEU A 65 11.35 -12.89 13.21
N ARG A 66 12.16 -13.95 13.32
CA ARG A 66 13.03 -14.47 12.24
C ARG A 66 12.31 -14.76 10.92
N LYS A 67 10.97 -14.85 10.93
CA LYS A 67 10.14 -15.22 9.77
C LYS A 67 9.49 -14.04 9.05
N GLU A 68 9.62 -12.81 9.56
CA GLU A 68 8.89 -11.63 9.06
C GLU A 68 9.75 -10.73 8.18
N VAL A 69 9.09 -10.06 7.22
CA VAL A 69 9.74 -9.09 6.33
C VAL A 69 9.46 -7.66 6.83
N GLY A 70 10.46 -7.03 7.47
CA GLY A 70 10.30 -5.68 8.04
C GLY A 70 10.91 -4.52 7.25
N LYS A 71 11.73 -4.79 6.21
CA LYS A 71 12.46 -3.73 5.47
C LYS A 71 11.85 -3.37 4.12
N THR A 72 10.89 -4.13 3.64
CA THR A 72 10.22 -3.85 2.37
C THR A 72 9.10 -2.83 2.57
N GLN A 73 8.75 -2.16 1.48
CA GLN A 73 7.73 -1.13 1.46
C GLN A 73 6.78 -1.38 0.31
N LYS A 74 5.50 -1.12 0.55
CA LYS A 74 4.51 -0.95 -0.50
C LYS A 74 4.29 0.53 -0.75
N ILE A 75 3.96 0.89 -1.99
CA ILE A 75 3.65 2.27 -2.36
C ILE A 75 2.21 2.32 -2.88
N TYR A 76 1.46 3.30 -2.38
CA TYR A 76 0.07 3.55 -2.74
C TYR A 76 -0.11 5.00 -3.20
N PHE A 77 -1.13 5.25 -4.01
CA PHE A 77 -1.48 6.60 -4.45
C PHE A 77 -2.52 7.23 -3.52
N TYR A 78 -2.40 8.53 -3.27
CA TYR A 78 -3.46 9.26 -2.56
C TYR A 78 -4.75 9.40 -3.38
N ASP A 79 -4.63 9.32 -4.71
CA ASP A 79 -5.74 9.39 -5.66
C ASP A 79 -5.66 8.25 -6.68
N VAL A 80 -6.66 7.37 -6.63
CA VAL A 80 -6.80 6.24 -7.56
C VAL A 80 -7.11 6.67 -9.00
N GLY A 81 -7.70 7.85 -9.17
CA GLY A 81 -7.90 8.51 -10.46
C GLY A 81 -6.58 8.97 -11.07
N ALA A 82 -5.68 9.56 -10.27
CA ALA A 82 -4.33 9.92 -10.73
C ALA A 82 -3.53 8.67 -11.18
N ARG A 83 -3.59 7.59 -10.39
CA ARG A 83 -3.03 6.28 -10.77
C ARG A 83 -3.61 5.80 -12.10
N ASN A 84 -4.92 5.86 -12.27
CA ASN A 84 -5.58 5.43 -13.52
C ASN A 84 -5.19 6.29 -14.72
N ALA A 85 -5.04 7.60 -14.53
CA ALA A 85 -4.60 8.51 -15.58
C ALA A 85 -3.17 8.21 -16.06
N LEU A 86 -2.26 7.86 -15.14
CA LEU A 86 -0.89 7.45 -15.49
C LEU A 86 -0.85 6.20 -16.38
N LEU A 87 -1.80 5.28 -16.19
CA LEU A 87 -1.92 4.04 -16.95
C LEU A 87 -2.91 4.11 -18.12
N GLN A 88 -3.58 5.25 -18.32
CA GLN A 88 -4.70 5.41 -19.26
C GLN A 88 -5.81 4.36 -19.05
N ALA A 89 -5.98 3.89 -17.82
CA ALA A 89 -6.91 2.83 -17.45
C ALA A 89 -8.28 3.42 -17.04
N PHE A 90 -9.08 3.79 -18.04
CA PHE A 90 -10.41 4.38 -17.85
C PHE A 90 -11.57 3.46 -18.24
N ALA A 91 -11.27 2.22 -18.64
CA ALA A 91 -12.30 1.23 -18.94
C ALA A 91 -13.22 1.00 -17.72
N PRO A 92 -14.50 0.65 -17.94
CA PRO A 92 -15.41 0.25 -16.87
C PRO A 92 -14.80 -0.84 -15.97
N LEU A 93 -15.05 -0.79 -14.66
CA LEU A 93 -14.50 -1.75 -13.69
C LEU A 93 -14.79 -3.21 -14.04
N SER A 94 -15.94 -3.49 -14.68
CA SER A 94 -16.30 -4.85 -15.11
C SER A 94 -15.37 -5.45 -16.18
N LEU A 95 -14.64 -4.61 -16.92
CA LEU A 95 -13.72 -5.03 -17.99
C LEU A 95 -12.26 -5.00 -17.55
N ARG A 96 -11.98 -4.62 -16.31
CA ARG A 96 -10.63 -4.46 -15.78
C ARG A 96 -10.15 -5.71 -15.08
N ASN A 97 -8.87 -6.04 -15.26
CA ASN A 97 -8.20 -7.14 -14.57
C ASN A 97 -7.52 -6.71 -13.25
N ASP A 98 -7.38 -5.41 -13.02
CA ASP A 98 -6.67 -4.83 -11.88
C ASP A 98 -7.61 -4.30 -10.77
N VAL A 99 -8.90 -4.67 -10.81
CA VAL A 99 -9.91 -4.18 -9.85
C VAL A 99 -9.54 -4.49 -8.41
N GLY A 100 -8.90 -5.65 -8.15
CA GLY A 100 -8.41 -5.99 -6.82
C GLY A 100 -7.35 -5.02 -6.30
N VAL A 101 -6.37 -4.68 -7.14
CA VAL A 101 -5.30 -3.72 -6.81
C VAL A 101 -5.87 -2.31 -6.60
N LEU A 102 -6.81 -1.92 -7.46
CA LEU A 102 -7.49 -0.63 -7.34
C LEU A 102 -8.30 -0.54 -6.04
N TRP A 103 -8.99 -1.63 -5.68
CA TRP A 103 -9.75 -1.74 -4.44
C TRP A 103 -8.85 -1.65 -3.20
N GLU A 104 -7.73 -2.36 -3.20
CA GLU A 104 -6.74 -2.32 -2.13
C GLU A 104 -6.22 -0.89 -1.92
N ASN A 105 -5.77 -0.21 -2.98
CA ASN A 105 -5.32 1.17 -2.88
C ASN A 105 -6.43 2.08 -2.35
N PHE A 106 -7.65 1.93 -2.86
CA PHE A 106 -8.80 2.70 -2.38
C PHE A 106 -9.02 2.51 -0.88
N CYS A 107 -9.08 1.26 -0.40
CA CYS A 107 -9.28 1.01 1.03
C CYS A 107 -8.14 1.57 1.88
N VAL A 108 -6.87 1.34 1.51
CA VAL A 108 -5.73 1.85 2.27
C VAL A 108 -5.76 3.38 2.39
N VAL A 109 -6.03 4.10 1.30
CA VAL A 109 -6.07 5.56 1.34
C VAL A 109 -7.27 6.08 2.13
N GLU A 110 -8.42 5.43 2.04
CA GLU A 110 -9.60 5.86 2.79
C GLU A 110 -9.47 5.57 4.30
N PHE A 111 -8.82 4.48 4.70
CA PHE A 111 -8.45 4.24 6.10
C PHE A 111 -7.51 5.34 6.63
N LEU A 112 -6.49 5.70 5.84
CA LEU A 112 -5.57 6.79 6.18
C LEU A 112 -6.31 8.13 6.34
N LYS A 113 -7.18 8.47 5.40
CA LYS A 113 -8.00 9.69 5.46
C LYS A 113 -8.90 9.68 6.69
N LYS A 114 -9.64 8.60 6.92
CA LYS A 114 -10.54 8.48 8.08
C LYS A 114 -9.80 8.68 9.39
N ALA A 115 -8.67 8.01 9.57
CA ALA A 115 -7.88 8.15 10.78
C ALA A 115 -7.38 9.60 10.97
N ASN A 116 -6.92 10.26 9.91
CA ASN A 116 -6.52 11.68 9.97
C ASN A 116 -7.69 12.60 10.34
N HIS A 117 -8.87 12.43 9.73
CA HIS A 117 -10.06 13.24 10.01
C HIS A 117 -10.56 13.06 11.44
N SER A 118 -10.54 11.82 11.95
CA SER A 118 -10.96 11.50 13.31
C SER A 118 -9.85 11.68 14.36
N ARG A 119 -8.69 12.22 13.97
CA ARG A 119 -7.51 12.42 14.85
C ARG A 119 -7.09 11.15 15.59
N ILE A 120 -7.20 10.02 14.89
CA ILE A 120 -6.78 8.73 15.42
C ILE A 120 -5.32 8.51 15.08
N PHE A 121 -4.51 8.45 16.13
CA PHE A 121 -3.09 8.14 16.02
C PHE A 121 -2.89 6.64 16.09
N SER A 122 -2.55 6.04 14.94
CA SER A 122 -2.21 4.62 14.81
C SER A 122 -0.94 4.47 13.98
N ASN A 123 -0.12 3.48 14.33
CA ASN A 123 0.94 3.06 13.42
C ASN A 123 0.33 2.16 12.34
N ARG A 124 0.82 2.26 11.10
CA ARG A 124 0.22 1.61 9.94
C ARG A 124 1.27 0.83 9.17
N TYR A 125 0.94 -0.40 8.83
CA TYR A 125 1.86 -1.33 8.19
C TYR A 125 1.13 -2.27 7.24
N PHE A 126 1.87 -3.07 6.48
CA PHE A 126 1.41 -4.38 6.01
C PHE A 126 2.17 -5.45 6.79
N TRP A 127 1.74 -6.71 6.75
CA TRP A 127 2.53 -7.81 7.34
C TRP A 127 2.77 -8.89 6.32
N ARG A 128 3.99 -9.45 6.34
CA ARG A 128 4.38 -10.50 5.42
C ARG A 128 5.46 -11.37 6.01
N THR A 129 5.42 -12.65 5.67
CA THR A 129 6.43 -13.64 6.05
C THR A 129 7.26 -14.09 4.86
N TYR A 130 8.43 -14.69 5.12
CA TYR A 130 9.25 -15.27 4.05
C TYR A 130 8.56 -16.43 3.31
N ASP A 131 7.61 -17.13 3.94
CA ASP A 131 6.73 -18.13 3.31
C ASP A 131 5.50 -17.50 2.61
N GLN A 132 5.54 -16.20 2.31
CA GLN A 132 4.58 -15.49 1.46
C GLN A 132 3.15 -15.43 2.03
N LYS A 133 2.99 -15.56 3.35
CA LYS A 133 1.72 -15.19 4.01
C LYS A 133 1.72 -13.69 4.18
N GLU A 134 0.56 -13.08 4.03
CA GLU A 134 0.42 -11.63 3.99
C GLU A 134 -0.85 -11.18 4.71
N ILE A 135 -0.81 -9.95 5.24
CA ILE A 135 -1.97 -9.15 5.62
C ILE A 135 -1.78 -7.78 4.96
N ASP A 136 -2.75 -7.38 4.13
CA ASP A 136 -2.64 -6.19 3.27
C ASP A 136 -2.39 -4.91 4.07
N TYR A 137 -3.07 -4.75 5.22
CA TYR A 137 -2.95 -3.57 6.07
C TYR A 137 -3.14 -3.91 7.55
N ILE A 138 -2.34 -3.27 8.41
CA ILE A 138 -2.36 -3.42 9.86
C ILE A 138 -2.36 -2.04 10.49
N GLU A 139 -3.18 -1.89 11.53
CA GLU A 139 -3.10 -0.78 12.47
C GLU A 139 -2.66 -1.26 13.84
N GLU A 140 -1.74 -0.52 14.45
CA GLU A 140 -1.37 -0.69 15.85
C GLU A 140 -1.91 0.48 16.67
N ARG A 141 -2.69 0.17 17.70
CA ARG A 141 -3.25 1.13 18.67
C ARG A 141 -3.17 0.54 20.06
N ASP A 142 -2.60 1.28 21.01
CA ASP A 142 -2.46 0.85 22.41
C ASP A 142 -1.85 -0.56 22.56
N GLY A 143 -0.87 -0.88 21.69
CA GLY A 143 -0.19 -2.18 21.65
C GLY A 143 -1.00 -3.34 21.03
N LYS A 144 -2.24 -3.09 20.60
CA LYS A 144 -3.10 -4.06 19.90
C LYS A 144 -2.98 -3.90 18.39
N LEU A 145 -2.93 -5.03 17.69
CA LEU A 145 -2.87 -5.08 16.23
C LEU A 145 -4.22 -5.47 15.64
N SER A 146 -4.69 -4.70 14.67
CA SER A 146 -5.86 -5.01 13.85
C SER A 146 -5.43 -5.10 12.40
N GLY A 147 -5.57 -6.29 11.82
CA GLY A 147 -5.27 -6.59 10.43
C GLY A 147 -6.51 -6.52 9.54
N PHE A 148 -6.30 -6.15 8.28
CA PHE A 148 -7.34 -5.98 7.29
C PHE A 148 -6.89 -6.59 5.95
N GLU A 149 -7.78 -7.38 5.36
CA GLU A 149 -7.61 -8.06 4.09
C GLU A 149 -8.58 -7.47 3.06
N PHE A 150 -8.08 -6.84 2.00
CA PHE A 150 -8.93 -6.16 1.03
C PHE A 150 -9.31 -7.11 -0.10
N LYS A 151 -10.61 -7.35 -0.27
CA LYS A 151 -11.13 -8.23 -1.34
C LYS A 151 -12.32 -7.56 -2.03
N TRP A 152 -12.23 -7.34 -3.34
CA TRP A 152 -13.34 -6.73 -4.09
C TRP A 152 -14.63 -7.58 -4.09
N SER A 153 -14.50 -8.90 -4.06
CA SER A 153 -15.62 -9.84 -4.09
C SER A 153 -15.82 -10.49 -2.73
N SER A 154 -17.02 -10.36 -2.18
CA SER A 154 -17.44 -11.03 -0.93
C SER A 154 -17.50 -12.55 -1.04
N LYS A 155 -17.51 -13.11 -2.26
CA LYS A 155 -17.50 -14.56 -2.48
C LYS A 155 -16.14 -15.20 -2.19
N ARG A 156 -15.05 -14.42 -2.19
CA ARG A 156 -13.71 -14.92 -1.89
C ARG A 156 -13.38 -14.60 -0.45
N THR A 157 -13.34 -15.62 0.40
CA THR A 157 -12.91 -15.47 1.78
C THR A 157 -11.38 -15.34 1.85
N ALA A 158 -10.91 -14.29 2.51
CA ALA A 158 -9.50 -14.10 2.81
C ALA A 158 -9.01 -15.21 3.73
N LYS A 159 -7.85 -15.78 3.40
CA LYS A 159 -7.22 -16.80 4.24
C LYS A 159 -6.46 -16.10 5.36
N ILE A 160 -7.10 -15.96 6.51
CA ILE A 160 -6.48 -15.33 7.68
C ILE A 160 -5.21 -16.10 8.10
N PRO A 161 -4.04 -15.46 8.13
CA PRO A 161 -2.80 -16.12 8.55
C PRO A 161 -2.82 -16.45 10.05
N ARG A 162 -2.95 -17.74 10.39
CA ARG A 162 -2.89 -18.20 11.80
C ARG A 162 -1.57 -17.85 12.46
N ASP A 163 -0.48 -17.84 11.70
CA ASP A 163 0.86 -17.47 12.15
C ASP A 163 0.87 -16.06 12.77
N PHE A 164 0.14 -15.10 12.18
CA PHE A 164 0.01 -13.75 12.72
C PHE A 164 -0.73 -13.75 14.06
N LEU A 165 -1.90 -14.39 14.11
CA LEU A 165 -2.71 -14.46 15.34
C LEU A 165 -1.97 -15.17 16.49
N ASN A 166 -1.20 -16.20 16.17
CA ASN A 166 -0.37 -16.93 17.14
C ASN A 166 0.82 -16.09 17.61
N ALA A 167 1.47 -15.36 16.70
CA ALA A 167 2.59 -14.48 17.02
C ALA A 167 2.17 -13.26 17.84
N TYR A 168 0.93 -12.78 17.64
CA TYR A 168 0.38 -11.58 18.27
C TYR A 168 -0.95 -11.90 18.96
N PRO A 169 -0.93 -12.49 20.17
CA PRO A 169 -2.14 -12.79 20.92
C PRO A 169 -3.01 -11.55 21.16
N GLY A 170 -4.32 -11.68 20.95
CA GLY A 170 -5.28 -10.58 21.06
C GLY A 170 -5.38 -9.67 19.83
N SER A 171 -4.62 -9.96 18.77
CA SER A 171 -4.80 -9.33 17.46
C SER A 171 -6.04 -9.87 16.74
N THR A 172 -6.57 -9.09 15.81
CA THR A 172 -7.70 -9.46 14.94
C THR A 172 -7.32 -9.32 13.48
N VAL A 173 -7.99 -10.06 12.60
CA VAL A 173 -7.91 -9.87 11.15
C VAL A 173 -9.31 -9.91 10.56
N GLU A 174 -9.69 -8.88 9.81
CA GLU A 174 -10.99 -8.75 9.16
C GLU A 174 -10.85 -8.66 7.64
N GLN A 175 -11.74 -9.31 6.90
CA GLN A 175 -11.88 -9.06 5.46
C GLN A 175 -12.73 -7.81 5.21
N VAL A 176 -12.22 -6.90 4.39
CA VAL A 176 -12.92 -5.70 3.93
C VAL A 176 -13.26 -5.84 2.44
N ASP A 177 -14.55 -5.86 2.16
CA ASP A 177 -15.13 -5.98 0.83
C ASP A 177 -16.25 -4.96 0.57
N ARG A 178 -16.82 -5.02 -0.64
CA ARG A 178 -17.88 -4.10 -1.07
C ARG A 178 -19.12 -4.10 -0.17
N GLY A 179 -19.34 -5.13 0.63
CA GLY A 179 -20.47 -5.31 1.52
C GLY A 179 -20.21 -4.92 2.98
N ASN A 180 -19.01 -4.42 3.33
CA ASN A 180 -18.75 -3.93 4.69
C ASN A 180 -17.81 -2.72 4.76
N TYR A 181 -17.14 -2.32 3.67
CA TYR A 181 -16.12 -1.26 3.69
C TYR A 181 -16.57 0.05 4.35
N TRP A 182 -17.83 0.45 4.17
CA TRP A 182 -18.36 1.70 4.74
C TRP A 182 -18.28 1.75 6.27
N ARG A 183 -18.23 0.60 6.96
CA ARG A 183 -18.06 0.55 8.42
C ARG A 183 -16.71 1.08 8.86
N HIS A 184 -15.73 1.08 7.96
CA HIS A 184 -14.37 1.52 8.19
C HIS A 184 -14.10 2.92 7.64
N LEU A 185 -14.99 3.45 6.79
CA LEU A 185 -14.79 4.75 6.11
C LEU A 185 -15.67 5.88 6.68
N LEU A 186 -16.73 5.57 7.42
CA LEU A 186 -17.68 6.55 8.00
C LEU A 186 -17.28 7.03 9.39
#